data_AF-A0A950QM09-F1
#
_entry.id   AF-A0A950QM09-F1
#
_cell.length_a   1.000
_cell.length_b   1.000
_cell.length_c   1.000
_cell.angle_alpha   90.00
_cell.angle_beta   90.00
_cell.angle_gamma   90.00
#
_symmetry.space_group_name_H-M   'P 1'
#
loop_
_entity.id
_entity.type
_entity.pdbx_description
1 polymer ?
#
loop_
_entity_poly.entity_id
_entity_poly.type
_entity_poly.pdbx_seq_one_letter_code
_entity_poly.pdbx_strand_id
1 'polypeptide(L)'
;IYLGQIKNWSDPAIKALNPDAKLPDAMITVVHRADGSGTSYCFTDYLSAVSADWKTKVGKGTAVNWPVGLGGKGSEGVSGLVKQTKYSIGYVELTYATQNDLAYASVKNKSGEFVKPSVESVTAAASAAAANMPKDYRVSIVNADGAKAYPISTFTWLLIYQNGGKKGQILRDFLNWAMDDGEKMAPALGYAPLPDNVKEMVKQTIATIS
;
A
#
# COMPACT_ATOMS: atom_id res chain seq x y z
N ILE A 1 7.53 -13.46 9.16
CA ILE A 1 8.65 -12.50 9.17
C ILE A 1 8.40 -11.36 10.17
N TYR A 2 7.43 -10.47 9.97
CA TYR A 2 7.22 -9.29 10.84
C TYR A 2 6.82 -9.59 12.31
N LEU A 3 6.34 -10.80 12.63
CA LEU A 3 6.18 -11.27 14.02
C LEU A 3 7.50 -11.75 14.67
N GLY A 4 8.62 -11.76 13.93
CA GLY A 4 9.89 -12.31 14.40
C GLY A 4 9.95 -13.85 14.45
N GLN A 5 8.93 -14.55 13.96
CA GLN A 5 8.88 -16.03 13.96
C GLN A 5 9.77 -16.66 12.87
N ILE A 6 9.80 -16.04 11.69
CA ILE A 6 10.72 -16.42 10.59
C ILE A 6 11.85 -15.40 10.62
N LYS A 7 13.07 -15.88 10.94
CA LYS A 7 14.23 -15.03 11.22
C LYS A 7 15.35 -15.13 10.18
N ASN A 8 15.31 -16.10 9.28
CA ASN A 8 16.37 -16.38 8.32
C ASN A 8 15.79 -16.54 6.91
N TRP A 9 16.49 -16.06 5.89
CA TRP A 9 16.08 -16.21 4.48
C TRP A 9 16.06 -17.66 4.00
N SER A 10 16.84 -18.56 4.61
CA SER A 10 16.86 -19.99 4.32
C SER A 10 15.69 -20.77 4.95
N ASP A 11 14.79 -20.10 5.66
CA ASP A 11 13.66 -20.72 6.37
C ASP A 11 12.79 -21.59 5.43
N PRO A 12 12.39 -22.81 5.86
CA PRO A 12 11.59 -23.71 5.03
C PRO A 12 10.31 -23.09 4.45
N ALA A 13 9.65 -22.18 5.19
CA ALA A 13 8.45 -21.50 4.71
C ALA A 13 8.75 -20.54 3.54
N ILE A 14 9.91 -19.88 3.54
CA ILE A 14 10.34 -19.03 2.42
C ILE A 14 10.75 -19.90 1.24
N LYS A 15 11.51 -20.97 1.49
CA LYS A 15 11.97 -21.91 0.46
C LYS A 15 10.80 -22.60 -0.25
N ALA A 16 9.76 -22.99 0.47
CA ALA A 16 8.58 -23.63 -0.11
C ALA A 16 7.87 -22.75 -1.15
N LEU A 17 7.93 -21.43 -1.01
CA LEU A 17 7.35 -20.47 -1.96
C LEU A 17 8.32 -20.08 -3.09
N ASN A 18 9.59 -20.46 -2.98
CA ASN A 18 10.66 -20.06 -3.91
C ASN A 18 11.60 -21.25 -4.20
N PRO A 19 11.10 -22.36 -4.78
CA PRO A 19 11.85 -23.61 -4.91
C PRO A 19 13.14 -23.46 -5.73
N ASP A 20 13.14 -22.55 -6.70
CA ASP A 20 14.28 -22.32 -7.61
C ASP A 20 15.23 -21.21 -7.12
N ALA A 21 14.87 -20.51 -6.05
CA ALA A 21 15.68 -19.40 -5.54
C ALA A 21 16.88 -19.91 -4.72
N LYS A 22 18.05 -19.34 -4.97
CA LYS A 22 19.24 -19.53 -4.14
C LYS A 22 19.13 -18.64 -2.90
N LEU A 23 18.38 -19.11 -1.91
CA LEU A 23 18.16 -18.37 -0.66
C LEU A 23 19.41 -18.40 0.22
N PRO A 24 19.90 -17.24 0.70
CA PRO A 24 21.05 -17.20 1.59
C PRO A 24 20.69 -17.71 2.98
N ASP A 25 21.65 -18.36 3.65
CA ASP A 25 21.54 -18.62 5.08
C ASP A 25 21.96 -17.37 5.85
N ALA A 26 21.04 -16.42 5.96
CA ALA A 26 21.28 -15.11 6.55
C ALA A 26 20.07 -14.61 7.34
N MET A 27 20.34 -13.98 8.48
CA MET A 27 19.30 -13.38 9.32
C MET A 27 18.59 -12.25 8.59
N ILE A 28 17.26 -12.24 8.71
CA ILE A 28 16.37 -11.22 8.15
C ILE A 28 16.39 -10.01 9.07
N THR A 29 16.71 -8.85 8.52
CA THR A 29 16.54 -7.58 9.22
C THR A 29 15.23 -6.93 8.80
N VAL A 30 14.24 -6.94 9.69
CA VAL A 30 12.96 -6.27 9.45
C VAL A 30 13.12 -4.76 9.55
N VAL A 31 12.55 -4.03 8.60
CA VAL A 31 12.42 -2.57 8.62
C VAL A 31 10.95 -2.20 8.57
N HIS A 32 10.54 -1.26 9.41
CA HIS A 32 9.19 -0.73 9.49
C HIS A 32 9.22 0.80 9.64
N ARG A 33 8.06 1.45 9.56
CA ARG A 33 7.96 2.90 9.83
C ARG A 33 8.11 3.18 11.32
N ALA A 34 8.85 4.22 11.66
CA ALA A 34 8.98 4.74 13.02
C ALA A 34 7.86 5.75 13.38
N ASP A 35 7.28 6.40 12.38
CA ASP A 35 6.27 7.45 12.50
C ASP A 35 4.87 6.97 12.08
N GLY A 36 3.84 7.71 12.50
CA GLY A 36 2.45 7.46 12.10
C GLY A 36 2.31 7.49 10.58
N SER A 37 1.80 6.42 9.99
CA SER A 37 1.87 6.20 8.54
C SER A 37 0.63 5.52 7.97
N GLY A 38 0.07 6.10 6.91
CA GLY A 38 -0.95 5.44 6.09
C GLY A 38 -0.42 4.17 5.39
N THR A 39 0.86 4.14 5.02
CA THR A 39 1.51 2.95 4.47
C THR A 39 1.58 1.82 5.51
N SER A 40 1.90 2.16 6.77
CA SER A 40 1.81 1.20 7.88
C SER A 40 0.38 0.71 8.10
N TYR A 41 -0.61 1.60 7.99
CA TYR A 41 -2.01 1.20 8.08
C TYR A 41 -2.35 0.16 7.00
N CYS A 42 -2.08 0.45 5.73
CA CYS A 42 -2.32 -0.49 4.62
C CYS A 42 -1.60 -1.83 4.84
N PHE A 43 -0.30 -1.79 5.18
CA PHE A 43 0.49 -3.00 5.36
C PHE A 43 0.01 -3.84 6.56
N THR A 44 -0.30 -3.21 7.70
CA THR A 44 -0.79 -3.93 8.88
C THR A 44 -2.25 -4.37 8.76
N ASP A 45 -3.07 -3.68 7.96
CA ASP A 45 -4.41 -4.13 7.58
C ASP A 45 -4.32 -5.40 6.72
N TYR A 46 -3.43 -5.41 5.71
CA TYR A 46 -3.15 -6.61 4.94
C TYR A 46 -2.68 -7.78 5.83
N LEU A 47 -1.69 -7.56 6.70
CA LEU A 47 -1.21 -8.61 7.61
C LEU A 47 -2.32 -9.11 8.54
N SER A 48 -3.20 -8.23 9.01
CA SER A 48 -4.37 -8.60 9.83
C SER A 48 -5.40 -9.41 9.04
N ALA A 49 -5.50 -9.20 7.73
CA ALA A 49 -6.41 -9.95 6.86
C ALA A 49 -5.91 -11.37 6.55
N VAL A 50 -4.58 -11.57 6.45
CA VAL A 50 -3.99 -12.86 6.04
C VAL A 50 -3.35 -13.66 7.18
N SER A 51 -3.18 -13.07 8.36
CA SER A 51 -2.58 -13.73 9.53
C SER A 51 -3.41 -13.48 10.79
N ALA A 52 -4.07 -14.55 11.28
CA ALA A 52 -4.82 -14.51 12.54
C ALA A 52 -3.93 -14.17 13.75
N ASP A 53 -2.70 -14.67 13.75
CA ASP A 53 -1.68 -14.37 14.76
C ASP A 53 -1.32 -12.88 14.78
N TRP A 54 -1.09 -12.28 13.61
CA TRP A 54 -0.84 -10.85 13.49
C TRP A 54 -2.04 -10.04 13.98
N LYS A 55 -3.24 -10.38 13.50
CA LYS A 55 -4.49 -9.69 13.86
C LYS A 55 -4.70 -9.66 15.37
N THR A 56 -4.39 -10.76 16.06
CA THR A 56 -4.61 -10.90 17.49
C THR A 56 -3.52 -10.21 18.31
N LYS A 57 -2.24 -10.32 17.90
CA LYS A 57 -1.10 -9.85 18.68
C LYS A 57 -0.74 -8.38 18.43
N VAL A 58 -0.94 -7.91 17.20
CA VAL A 58 -0.50 -6.57 16.75
C VAL A 58 -1.66 -5.73 16.24
N GLY A 59 -2.54 -6.34 15.43
CA GLY A 59 -3.65 -5.65 14.80
C GLY A 59 -3.21 -4.69 13.68
N LYS A 60 -4.04 -3.69 13.40
CA LYS A 60 -3.81 -2.71 12.33
C LYS A 60 -3.90 -1.28 12.84
N GLY A 61 -3.09 -0.40 12.28
CA GLY A 61 -3.06 1.01 12.68
C GLY A 61 -2.01 1.79 11.91
N THR A 62 -2.12 3.12 11.99
CA THR A 62 -1.08 4.03 11.47
C THR A 62 0.20 3.95 12.31
N ALA A 63 0.08 3.54 13.58
CA ALA A 63 1.15 3.13 14.47
C ALA A 63 0.74 1.85 15.21
N VAL A 64 1.68 0.91 15.38
CA VAL A 64 1.50 -0.35 16.09
C VAL A 64 2.76 -0.68 16.90
N ASN A 65 2.63 -1.57 17.89
CA ASN A 65 3.78 -2.09 18.63
C ASN A 65 4.47 -3.18 17.79
N TRP A 66 5.45 -2.79 16.99
CA TRP A 66 6.21 -3.71 16.14
C TRP A 66 6.96 -4.75 16.98
N PRO A 67 6.79 -6.06 16.73
CA PRO A 67 7.48 -7.09 17.52
C PRO A 67 9.00 -7.10 17.32
N VAL A 68 9.46 -6.76 16.12
CA VAL A 68 10.87 -6.76 15.72
C VAL A 68 11.11 -5.71 14.64
N GLY A 69 12.38 -5.30 14.49
CA GLY A 69 12.86 -4.54 13.35
C GLY A 69 13.40 -3.16 13.70
N LEU A 70 13.86 -2.47 12.66
CA LEU A 70 14.38 -1.11 12.71
C LEU A 70 13.31 -0.14 12.22
N GLY A 71 13.14 0.97 12.95
CA GLY A 71 12.24 2.05 12.56
C GLY A 71 12.91 3.06 11.61
N GLY A 72 12.40 3.19 10.39
CA GLY A 72 12.73 4.26 9.46
C GLY A 72 11.68 5.38 9.49
N LYS A 73 12.13 6.64 9.50
CA LYS A 73 11.21 7.81 9.41
C LYS A 73 10.82 8.05 7.95
N GLY A 74 9.53 8.09 7.67
CA GLY A 74 9.04 8.28 6.29
C GLY A 74 9.33 7.08 5.38
N SER A 75 8.89 7.17 4.12
CA SER A 75 9.17 6.13 3.12
C SER A 75 10.63 6.17 2.67
N GLU A 76 11.25 7.34 2.68
CA GLU A 76 12.67 7.59 2.43
C GLU A 76 13.54 6.90 3.47
N GLY A 77 13.20 7.00 4.76
CA GLY A 77 13.94 6.34 5.82
C GLY A 77 13.85 4.82 5.73
N VAL A 78 12.67 4.27 5.43
CA VAL A 78 12.50 2.82 5.25
C VAL A 78 13.27 2.32 4.01
N SER A 79 13.10 2.97 2.85
CA SER A 79 13.82 2.59 1.63
C SER A 79 15.34 2.73 1.77
N GLY A 80 15.82 3.79 2.42
CA GLY A 80 17.23 3.99 2.74
C GLY A 80 17.81 2.89 3.63
N LEU A 81 17.10 2.52 4.70
CA LEU A 81 17.50 1.41 5.58
C LEU A 81 17.53 0.08 4.81
N VAL A 82 16.52 -0.19 3.97
CA VAL A 82 16.49 -1.40 3.14
C VAL A 82 17.67 -1.44 2.17
N LYS A 83 17.98 -0.32 1.52
CA LYS A 83 19.10 -0.22 0.57
C LYS A 83 20.46 -0.47 1.22
N GLN A 84 20.66 0.02 2.44
CA GLN A 84 21.95 -0.02 3.14
C GLN A 84 22.14 -1.29 3.98
N THR A 85 21.04 -1.94 4.37
CA THR A 85 21.08 -3.09 5.28
C THR A 85 20.94 -4.38 4.47
N LYS A 86 22.02 -5.18 4.41
CA LYS A 86 21.99 -6.49 3.77
C LYS A 86 20.92 -7.38 4.41
N TYR A 87 20.29 -8.22 3.58
CA TYR A 87 19.29 -9.20 4.02
C TYR A 87 18.07 -8.58 4.72
N SER A 88 17.78 -7.32 4.44
CA SER A 88 16.65 -6.61 5.03
C SER A 88 15.37 -6.77 4.21
N ILE A 89 14.24 -6.50 4.87
CA ILE A 89 12.92 -6.43 4.25
C ILE A 89 12.15 -5.26 4.85
N GLY A 90 11.58 -4.43 3.98
CA GLY A 90 10.73 -3.31 4.34
C GLY A 90 9.48 -3.26 3.46
N TYR A 91 8.56 -2.36 3.80
CA TYR A 91 7.40 -2.03 2.98
C TYR A 91 7.45 -0.54 2.62
N VAL A 92 7.28 -0.23 1.34
CA VAL A 92 7.21 1.12 0.80
C VAL A 92 6.17 1.17 -0.32
N GLU A 93 5.70 2.36 -0.65
CA GLU A 93 4.93 2.54 -1.89
C GLU A 93 5.82 2.23 -3.10
N LEU A 94 5.24 1.69 -4.18
CA LEU A 94 5.96 1.13 -5.33
C LEU A 94 6.97 2.13 -5.91
N THR A 95 6.59 3.39 -6.02
CA THR A 95 7.43 4.46 -6.57
C THR A 95 8.76 4.62 -5.82
N TYR A 96 8.76 4.45 -4.49
CA TYR A 96 10.00 4.50 -3.70
C TYR A 96 10.90 3.30 -4.00
N ALA A 97 10.33 2.13 -4.23
CA ALA A 97 11.11 0.95 -4.61
C ALA A 97 11.74 1.15 -6.01
N THR A 98 10.96 1.62 -6.99
CA THR A 98 11.44 1.82 -8.36
C THR A 98 12.46 2.94 -8.46
N GLN A 99 12.23 4.09 -7.81
CA GLN A 99 13.17 5.23 -7.86
C GLN A 99 14.50 4.96 -7.13
N ASN A 100 14.52 4.00 -6.20
CA ASN A 100 15.73 3.65 -5.45
C ASN A 100 16.41 2.36 -5.93
N ASP A 101 15.95 1.79 -7.05
CA ASP A 101 16.43 0.52 -7.62
C ASP A 101 16.38 -0.64 -6.62
N LEU A 102 15.33 -0.68 -5.79
CA LEU A 102 15.14 -1.74 -4.82
C LEU A 102 14.50 -2.96 -5.48
N ALA A 103 14.95 -4.16 -5.10
CA ALA A 103 14.20 -5.37 -5.40
C ALA A 103 12.89 -5.38 -4.62
N TYR A 104 11.81 -5.82 -5.26
CA TYR A 104 10.50 -5.96 -4.65
C TYR A 104 9.87 -7.30 -5.08
N ALA A 105 9.04 -7.86 -4.21
CA ALA A 105 8.54 -9.22 -4.35
C ALA A 105 7.15 -9.27 -5.00
N SER A 106 6.86 -10.38 -5.67
CA SER A 106 5.48 -10.75 -5.96
C SER A 106 4.83 -11.29 -4.68
N VAL A 107 3.54 -11.02 -4.49
CA VAL A 107 2.79 -11.46 -3.31
C VAL A 107 1.62 -12.33 -3.75
N LYS A 108 1.46 -13.48 -3.08
CA LYS A 108 0.32 -14.37 -3.32
C LYS A 108 -0.97 -13.66 -2.91
N ASN A 109 -1.89 -13.46 -3.84
CA ASN A 109 -3.17 -12.81 -3.59
C ASN A 109 -4.23 -13.81 -3.08
N LYS A 110 -5.44 -13.30 -2.83
CA LYS A 110 -6.57 -14.09 -2.33
C LYS A 110 -7.00 -15.22 -3.27
N SER A 111 -6.80 -15.06 -4.58
CA SER A 111 -7.07 -16.08 -5.59
C SER A 111 -5.96 -17.14 -5.68
N GLY A 112 -4.86 -16.98 -4.95
CA GLY A 112 -3.74 -17.92 -4.94
C GLY A 112 -2.64 -17.62 -5.95
N GLU A 113 -2.75 -16.53 -6.70
CA GLU A 113 -1.81 -16.12 -7.73
C GLU A 113 -0.71 -15.23 -7.16
N PHE A 114 0.55 -15.43 -7.57
CA PHE A 114 1.64 -14.52 -7.23
C PHE A 114 1.64 -13.33 -8.17
N VAL A 115 1.27 -12.16 -7.64
CA VAL A 115 1.12 -10.93 -8.43
C VAL A 115 2.25 -9.97 -8.08
N LYS A 116 2.91 -9.42 -9.11
CA LYS A 116 3.90 -8.34 -8.97
C LYS A 116 3.18 -7.00 -8.84
N PRO A 117 3.66 -6.06 -8.00
CA PRO A 117 3.07 -4.73 -7.96
C PRO A 117 3.31 -3.98 -9.27
N SER A 118 2.24 -3.37 -9.79
CA SER A 118 2.21 -2.57 -11.01
C SER A 118 0.95 -1.70 -11.03
N VAL A 119 0.89 -0.71 -11.91
CA VAL A 119 -0.31 0.11 -12.14
C VAL A 119 -1.52 -0.79 -12.42
N GLU A 120 -1.37 -1.77 -13.32
CA GLU A 120 -2.45 -2.68 -13.73
C GLU A 120 -2.97 -3.54 -12.57
N SER A 121 -2.06 -4.07 -11.75
CA SER A 121 -2.42 -4.95 -10.62
C SER A 121 -3.08 -4.18 -9.46
N VAL A 122 -2.72 -2.91 -9.27
CA VAL A 122 -3.36 -2.00 -8.30
C VAL A 122 -4.71 -1.52 -8.82
N THR A 123 -4.82 -1.21 -10.12
CA THR A 123 -6.12 -0.93 -10.76
C THR A 123 -7.07 -2.12 -10.59
N ALA A 124 -6.61 -3.35 -10.78
CA ALA A 124 -7.43 -4.54 -10.56
C ALA A 124 -7.96 -4.64 -9.11
N ALA A 125 -7.13 -4.33 -8.12
CA ALA A 125 -7.55 -4.30 -6.71
C ALA A 125 -8.56 -3.17 -6.43
N ALA A 126 -8.36 -1.97 -7.00
CA ALA A 126 -9.28 -0.85 -6.86
C ALA A 126 -10.65 -1.13 -7.52
N SER A 127 -10.66 -1.72 -8.71
CA SER A 127 -11.87 -2.10 -9.43
C SER A 127 -12.73 -3.10 -8.65
N ALA A 128 -12.12 -4.01 -7.89
CA ALA A 128 -12.85 -4.98 -7.07
C ALA A 128 -13.69 -4.31 -5.96
N ALA A 129 -13.27 -3.15 -5.46
CA ALA A 129 -14.01 -2.39 -4.44
C ALA A 129 -14.95 -1.33 -5.04
N ALA A 130 -14.78 -1.00 -6.32
CA ALA A 130 -15.41 0.16 -6.95
C ALA A 130 -16.94 0.11 -6.91
N ALA A 131 -17.54 -1.06 -7.15
CA ALA A 131 -19.00 -1.21 -7.20
C ALA A 131 -19.69 -0.96 -5.85
N ASN A 132 -18.98 -1.15 -4.74
CA ASN A 132 -19.50 -1.01 -3.38
C ASN A 132 -18.84 0.14 -2.61
N MET A 133 -18.36 1.16 -3.34
CA MET A 133 -17.70 2.31 -2.73
C MET A 133 -18.65 3.04 -1.75
N PRO A 134 -18.29 3.17 -0.46
CA PRO A 134 -19.12 3.91 0.49
C PRO A 134 -19.14 5.41 0.17
N LYS A 135 -20.21 6.09 0.58
CA LYS A 135 -20.40 7.54 0.34
C LYS A 135 -19.29 8.42 0.91
N ASP A 136 -18.61 7.96 1.96
CA ASP A 136 -17.51 8.66 2.62
C ASP A 136 -16.12 8.16 2.18
N TYR A 137 -16.07 7.28 1.17
CA TYR A 137 -14.86 6.70 0.57
C TYR A 137 -13.97 5.89 1.51
N ARG A 138 -14.41 5.62 2.76
CA ARG A 138 -13.62 4.87 3.73
C ARG A 138 -13.76 3.38 3.47
N VAL A 139 -12.87 2.85 2.63
CA VAL A 139 -12.81 1.43 2.26
C VAL A 139 -11.38 0.91 2.32
N SER A 140 -11.23 -0.34 2.74
CA SER A 140 -9.97 -1.07 2.58
C SER A 140 -10.05 -1.94 1.32
N ILE A 141 -8.99 -1.91 0.51
CA ILE A 141 -8.85 -2.74 -0.68
C ILE A 141 -7.68 -3.74 -0.56
N VAL A 142 -7.19 -3.96 0.66
CA VAL A 142 -6.18 -4.99 0.90
C VAL A 142 -6.80 -6.37 0.68
N ASN A 143 -6.00 -7.28 0.15
CA ASN A 143 -6.40 -8.65 -0.17
C ASN A 143 -7.71 -8.72 -0.99
N ALA A 144 -7.88 -7.78 -1.92
CA ALA A 144 -9.03 -7.70 -2.81
C ALA A 144 -9.20 -8.99 -3.63
N ASP A 145 -10.45 -9.26 -4.04
CA ASP A 145 -10.76 -10.36 -4.95
C ASP A 145 -10.24 -10.07 -6.37
N GLY A 146 -9.87 -11.13 -7.09
CA GLY A 146 -9.46 -11.07 -8.48
C GLY A 146 -8.05 -11.61 -8.72
N ALA A 147 -7.91 -12.45 -9.75
CA ALA A 147 -6.66 -13.15 -10.05
C ALA A 147 -5.45 -12.23 -10.32
N LYS A 148 -5.70 -11.00 -10.76
CA LYS A 148 -4.66 -9.99 -11.08
C LYS A 148 -4.49 -8.93 -9.98
N ALA A 149 -5.26 -8.98 -8.90
CA ALA A 149 -5.23 -7.95 -7.87
C ALA A 149 -3.96 -8.08 -7.03
N TYR A 150 -3.20 -6.99 -6.91
CA TYR A 150 -2.09 -6.94 -5.96
C TYR A 150 -2.63 -6.79 -4.54
N PRO A 151 -2.27 -7.67 -3.59
CA PRO A 151 -2.99 -7.78 -2.32
C PRO A 151 -2.64 -6.69 -1.31
N ILE A 152 -1.59 -5.89 -1.53
CA ILE A 152 -1.19 -4.79 -0.64
C ILE A 152 -1.43 -3.46 -1.37
N SER A 153 -2.70 -3.16 -1.60
CA SER A 153 -3.16 -1.97 -2.31
C SER A 153 -3.99 -1.09 -1.37
N THR A 154 -3.96 0.23 -1.59
CA THR A 154 -4.78 1.20 -0.85
C THR A 154 -5.11 2.41 -1.71
N PHE A 155 -6.25 3.05 -1.42
CA PHE A 155 -6.46 4.44 -1.83
C PHE A 155 -5.66 5.39 -0.94
N THR A 156 -5.54 6.63 -1.38
CA THR A 156 -5.15 7.77 -0.55
C THR A 156 -6.29 8.79 -0.54
N TRP A 157 -6.40 9.58 0.52
CA TRP A 157 -7.52 10.49 0.74
C TRP A 157 -7.05 11.92 0.98
N LEU A 158 -7.83 12.87 0.49
CA LEU A 158 -7.74 14.27 0.88
C LEU A 158 -8.85 14.58 1.88
N LEU A 159 -8.50 15.19 3.00
CA LEU A 159 -9.45 15.67 4.01
C LEU A 159 -9.60 17.18 3.86
N ILE A 160 -10.80 17.63 3.51
CA ILE A 160 -11.07 18.99 3.09
C ILE A 160 -12.29 19.53 3.82
N TYR A 161 -12.20 20.76 4.33
CA TYR A 161 -13.36 21.47 4.86
C TYR A 161 -14.33 21.79 3.72
N GLN A 162 -15.59 21.36 3.88
CA GLN A 162 -16.63 21.62 2.90
C GLN A 162 -16.94 23.12 2.73
N ASN A 163 -16.82 23.91 3.81
CA ASN A 163 -17.08 25.34 3.83
C ASN A 163 -15.76 26.09 4.07
N GLY A 164 -14.99 26.29 3.00
CA GLY A 164 -13.69 26.96 3.02
C GLY A 164 -13.72 28.41 2.51
N GLY A 165 -14.88 28.88 2.03
CA GLY A 165 -15.05 30.19 1.43
C GLY A 165 -14.17 30.34 0.18
N LYS A 166 -13.52 31.50 0.00
CA LYS A 166 -12.66 31.74 -1.19
C LYS A 166 -11.58 30.66 -1.38
N LYS A 167 -11.02 30.12 -0.29
CA LYS A 167 -10.03 29.03 -0.36
C LYS A 167 -10.66 27.70 -0.80
N GLY A 168 -11.89 27.43 -0.36
CA GLY A 168 -12.67 26.27 -0.78
C GLY A 168 -12.94 26.27 -2.28
N GLN A 169 -13.29 27.43 -2.85
CA GLN A 169 -13.52 27.58 -4.29
C GLN A 169 -12.26 27.29 -5.13
N ILE A 170 -11.12 27.88 -4.77
CA ILE A 170 -9.84 27.61 -5.45
C ILE A 170 -9.47 26.13 -5.36
N LEU A 171 -9.68 25.52 -4.18
CA LEU A 171 -9.40 24.11 -3.96
C LEU A 171 -10.34 23.23 -4.80
N ARG A 172 -11.62 23.57 -4.91
CA ARG A 172 -12.57 22.88 -5.78
C ARG A 172 -12.10 22.90 -7.24
N ASP A 173 -11.66 24.05 -7.73
CA ASP A 173 -11.18 24.19 -9.11
C ASP A 173 -9.92 23.34 -9.35
N PHE A 174 -8.98 23.36 -8.41
CA PHE A 174 -7.80 22.49 -8.45
C PHE A 174 -8.17 21.00 -8.44
N LEU A 175 -9.13 20.58 -7.61
CA LEU A 175 -9.53 19.18 -7.52
C LEU A 175 -10.27 18.71 -8.77
N ASN A 176 -11.08 19.57 -9.40
CA ASN A 176 -11.69 19.25 -10.70
C ASN A 176 -10.61 19.06 -11.77
N TRP A 177 -9.63 19.96 -11.85
CA TRP A 177 -8.48 19.77 -12.75
C TRP A 177 -7.70 18.49 -12.42
N ALA A 178 -7.48 18.20 -11.14
CA ALA A 178 -6.75 17.00 -10.70
C ALA A 178 -7.48 15.71 -11.07
N MET A 179 -8.82 15.69 -10.98
CA MET A 179 -9.62 14.55 -11.44
C MET A 179 -9.65 14.46 -12.98
N ASP A 180 -9.60 15.56 -13.71
CA ASP A 180 -9.68 15.53 -15.17
C ASP A 180 -8.30 15.37 -15.83
N ASP A 181 -7.52 16.44 -15.94
CA ASP A 181 -6.23 16.42 -16.63
C ASP A 181 -5.08 15.91 -15.75
N GLY A 182 -5.12 16.19 -14.45
CA GLY A 182 -4.08 15.78 -13.52
C GLY A 182 -3.98 14.26 -13.38
N GLU A 183 -5.10 13.53 -13.38
CA GLU A 183 -5.12 12.07 -13.24
C GLU A 183 -4.37 11.36 -14.38
N LYS A 184 -4.35 11.95 -15.59
CA LYS A 184 -3.61 11.41 -16.73
C LYS A 184 -2.10 11.31 -16.47
N MET A 185 -1.59 12.04 -15.47
CA MET A 185 -0.19 12.00 -15.06
C MET A 185 0.12 10.84 -14.09
N ALA A 186 -0.89 10.26 -13.44
CA ALA A 186 -0.72 9.27 -12.38
C ALA A 186 0.01 7.99 -12.83
N PRO A 187 -0.31 7.36 -13.99
CA PRO A 187 0.35 6.12 -14.40
C PRO A 187 1.85 6.28 -14.63
N ALA A 188 2.27 7.42 -15.20
CA ALA A 188 3.69 7.72 -15.42
C ALA A 188 4.48 7.87 -14.11
N LEU A 189 3.78 8.22 -13.02
CA LEU A 189 4.32 8.30 -11.67
C LEU A 189 4.17 6.99 -10.88
N GLY A 190 3.65 5.92 -11.49
CA GLY A 190 3.47 4.61 -10.84
C GLY A 190 2.14 4.45 -10.09
N TYR A 191 1.20 5.40 -10.22
CA TYR A 191 -0.10 5.35 -9.54
C TYR A 191 -1.22 4.88 -10.48
N ALA A 192 -2.09 4.02 -9.95
CA ALA A 192 -3.31 3.63 -10.62
C ALA A 192 -4.33 4.79 -10.66
N PRO A 193 -4.96 5.07 -11.82
CA PRO A 193 -6.08 6.00 -11.88
C PRO A 193 -7.28 5.45 -11.10
N LEU A 194 -8.20 6.32 -10.68
CA LEU A 194 -9.42 5.89 -10.01
C LEU A 194 -10.33 5.13 -11.00
N PRO A 195 -11.08 4.12 -10.54
CA PRO A 195 -12.17 3.56 -11.33
C PRO A 195 -13.18 4.66 -11.70
N ASP A 196 -13.71 4.63 -12.93
CA ASP A 196 -14.55 5.71 -13.48
C ASP A 196 -15.75 6.06 -12.57
N ASN A 197 -16.44 5.05 -12.04
CA ASN A 197 -17.57 5.26 -11.15
C ASN A 197 -17.16 5.93 -9.82
N VAL A 198 -15.97 5.61 -9.31
CA VAL A 198 -15.42 6.25 -8.09
C VAL A 198 -15.02 7.70 -8.40
N LYS A 199 -14.41 7.94 -9.56
CA LYS A 199 -14.09 9.29 -10.04
C LYS A 199 -15.33 10.17 -10.16
N GLU A 200 -16.42 9.64 -10.72
CA GLU A 200 -17.70 10.35 -10.78
C GLU A 200 -18.25 10.71 -9.40
N MET A 201 -18.22 9.78 -8.44
CA MET A 201 -18.60 10.06 -7.05
C MET A 201 -17.75 11.17 -6.43
N VAL A 202 -16.42 11.11 -6.64
CA VAL A 202 -15.49 12.13 -6.14
C VAL A 202 -15.80 13.49 -6.76
N LYS A 203 -16.08 13.59 -8.06
CA LYS A 203 -16.50 14.85 -8.71
C LYS A 203 -17.80 15.41 -8.11
N GLN A 204 -18.77 14.57 -7.80
CA GLN A 204 -19.99 14.99 -7.10
C GLN A 204 -19.68 15.55 -5.70
N THR A 205 -18.73 14.95 -4.98
CA THR A 205 -18.31 15.45 -3.66
C THR A 205 -17.55 16.76 -3.74
N ILE A 206 -16.64 16.90 -4.70
CA ILE A 206 -15.90 18.14 -4.98
C ILE A 206 -16.86 19.30 -5.25
N ALA A 207 -17.96 19.06 -5.97
CA ALA A 207 -18.98 20.07 -6.26
C ALA A 207 -19.65 20.65 -4.99
N THR A 208 -19.59 19.96 -3.85
CA THR A 208 -20.17 20.43 -2.59
C THR A 208 -19.26 21.37 -1.80
N ILE A 209 -18.00 21.55 -2.22
CA ILE A 209 -17.03 22.44 -1.59
C ILE A 209 -17.36 23.91 -1.94
N SER A 210 -17.44 24.77 -0.92
CA SER A 210 -17.82 26.19 -1.02
C SER A 210 -16.82 27.16 -0.40
#